data_AF-A0AAD9LG11-F1
#
_entry.id   AF-A0AAD9LG11-F1
#
_cell.length_a   1.000
_cell.length_b   1.000
_cell.length_c   1.000
_cell.angle_alpha   90.00
_cell.angle_beta   90.00
_cell.angle_gamma   90.00
#
_symmetry.space_group_name_H-M   'P 1'
#
loop_
_entity.id
_entity.type
_entity.pdbx_description
1 polymer ?
#
loop_
_entity_poly.entity_id
_entity_poly.type
_entity_poly.pdbx_seq_one_letter_code
_entity_poly.pdbx_strand_id
1 'polypeptide(L)'
;MPHLIFAIVNAPMITSVARGDLVEWLKLRKEYVEYTKERCKDGKEDISTVLKSVKSSFDASVLETLFEVSWGVGKESLSDEFLLTMIHEITDNLQNQELPDVKEIFRTELR
;
A
#
# COMPACT_ATOMS: atom_id res chain seq x y z
N MET A 1 -31.19 15.86 -10.17
CA MET A 1 -30.17 15.00 -9.52
C MET A 1 -28.81 15.65 -9.74
N PRO A 2 -28.01 15.92 -8.70
CA PRO A 2 -26.70 16.51 -8.92
C PRO A 2 -25.82 15.48 -9.63
N HIS A 3 -25.15 15.91 -10.69
CA HIS A 3 -24.24 15.08 -11.47
C HIS A 3 -23.13 14.55 -10.56
N LEU A 4 -22.99 13.22 -10.51
CA LEU A 4 -21.79 12.59 -9.96
C LEU A 4 -20.60 13.15 -10.76
N ILE A 5 -19.70 13.83 -10.06
CA ILE A 5 -18.39 14.15 -10.60
C ILE A 5 -17.76 12.80 -10.90
N PHE A 6 -17.75 12.41 -12.18
CA PHE A 6 -16.97 11.27 -12.67
C PHE A 6 -15.50 11.66 -12.57
N ALA A 7 -14.98 11.72 -11.36
CA ALA A 7 -13.56 11.77 -11.13
C ALA A 7 -13.00 10.44 -11.64
N ILE A 8 -12.16 10.49 -12.66
CA ILE A 8 -11.34 9.36 -13.04
C ILE A 8 -10.44 9.09 -11.84
N VAL A 9 -10.79 8.09 -11.03
CA VAL A 9 -9.93 7.65 -9.93
C VAL A 9 -8.76 6.91 -10.56
N ASN A 10 -7.64 7.62 -10.72
CA ASN A 10 -6.41 7.03 -11.22
C ASN A 10 -5.87 6.00 -10.24
N ALA A 11 -5.26 4.93 -10.76
CA ALA A 11 -4.58 3.95 -9.93
C ALA A 11 -3.46 4.63 -9.13
N PRO A 12 -3.44 4.54 -7.80
CA PRO A 12 -2.41 5.17 -6.99
C PRO A 12 -1.06 4.49 -7.18
N MET A 13 0.00 5.28 -7.21
CA MET A 13 1.38 4.80 -7.37
C MET A 13 2.11 4.78 -6.03
N ILE A 14 3.00 3.80 -5.85
CA ILE A 14 3.93 3.70 -4.74
C ILE A 14 5.26 4.28 -5.21
N THR A 15 5.55 5.50 -4.77
CA THR A 15 6.80 6.20 -5.07
C THR A 15 7.81 6.14 -3.92
N SER A 16 7.42 5.54 -2.79
CA SER A 16 8.24 5.41 -1.58
C SER A 16 7.69 4.27 -0.72
N VAL A 17 8.57 3.63 0.05
CA VAL A 17 8.21 2.59 1.03
C VAL A 17 8.22 3.09 2.47
N ALA A 18 8.31 4.41 2.65
CA ALA A 18 8.06 4.97 3.96
C ALA A 18 6.64 4.60 4.41
N ARG A 19 6.49 4.24 5.69
CA ARG A 19 5.20 3.79 6.24
C ARG A 19 4.05 4.76 5.94
N GLY A 20 4.30 6.07 6.06
CA GLY A 20 3.27 7.09 5.79
C GLY A 20 2.74 7.01 4.36
N ASP A 21 3.63 6.89 3.39
CA ASP A 21 3.29 6.78 1.97
C ASP A 21 2.56 5.47 1.67
N LEU A 22 2.96 4.37 2.32
CA LEU A 22 2.27 3.08 2.18
C LEU A 22 0.87 3.07 2.81
N VAL A 23 0.68 3.72 3.96
CA VAL A 23 -0.63 3.89 4.61
C VAL A 23 -1.56 4.73 3.73
N GLU A 24 -1.05 5.83 3.17
CA GLU A 24 -1.81 6.66 2.24
C GLU A 24 -2.17 5.88 0.97
N TRP A 25 -1.22 5.13 0.41
CA TRP A 25 -1.47 4.28 -0.74
C TRP A 25 -2.54 3.21 -0.48
N LEU A 26 -2.53 2.55 0.68
CA LEU A 26 -3.57 1.56 1.04
C LEU A 26 -4.97 2.19 1.06
N LYS A 27 -5.09 3.42 1.60
CA LYS A 27 -6.34 4.17 1.63
C LYS A 27 -6.82 4.49 0.20
N LEU A 28 -5.95 5.10 -0.61
CA LEU A 28 -6.26 5.45 -1.99
C LEU A 28 -6.57 4.22 -2.84
N ARG A 29 -5.86 3.10 -2.62
CA ARG A 29 -6.09 1.85 -3.34
C ARG A 29 -7.45 1.26 -3.03
N LYS A 30 -7.93 1.36 -1.78
CA LYS A 30 -9.28 0.93 -1.42
C LYS A 30 -10.33 1.72 -2.21
N GLU A 31 -10.20 3.04 -2.27
CA GLU A 31 -11.11 3.91 -3.04
C GLU A 31 -11.08 3.57 -4.54
N TYR A 32 -9.87 3.39 -5.10
CA TYR A 32 -9.67 2.98 -6.50
C TYR A 32 -10.32 1.63 -6.83
N VAL A 33 -10.14 0.62 -5.98
CA VAL A 33 -10.70 -0.72 -6.17
C VAL A 33 -12.23 -0.67 -6.15
N GLU A 34 -12.83 0.02 -5.18
CA GLU A 34 -14.30 0.12 -5.11
C GLU A 34 -14.88 0.90 -6.29
N TYR A 35 -14.26 2.01 -6.68
CA TYR A 35 -14.66 2.74 -7.90
C TYR A 35 -14.58 1.86 -9.15
N THR A 36 -13.48 1.11 -9.30
CA THR A 36 -13.29 0.20 -10.45
C THR A 36 -14.34 -0.91 -10.45
N LYS A 37 -14.68 -1.48 -9.29
CA LYS A 37 -15.77 -2.46 -9.15
C LYS A 37 -17.10 -1.89 -9.60
N GLU A 38 -17.45 -0.69 -9.15
CA GLU A 38 -18.71 -0.03 -9.52
C GLU A 38 -18.80 0.23 -11.01
N ARG A 39 -17.75 0.81 -11.61
CA ARG A 39 -17.68 1.07 -13.06
C ARG A 39 -17.80 -0.21 -13.89
N CYS A 40 -17.15 -1.30 -13.48
CA CYS A 40 -17.18 -2.57 -14.20
C CYS A 40 -18.56 -3.26 -14.16
N LYS A 41 -19.36 -3.04 -13.09
CA LYS A 41 -20.75 -3.57 -13.01
C LYS A 41 -21.62 -3.07 -14.16
N ASP A 42 -21.43 -1.82 -14.56
CA ASP A 42 -22.23 -1.20 -15.63
C ASP A 42 -21.71 -1.53 -17.04
N GLY A 43 -20.42 -1.89 -17.17
CA GLY A 43 -19.70 -1.94 -18.45
C GLY A 43 -19.44 -3.31 -19.07
N LYS A 44 -19.78 -4.44 -18.41
CA LYS A 44 -19.37 -5.82 -18.80
C LYS A 44 -17.85 -6.06 -18.85
N GLU A 45 -17.04 -5.15 -18.32
CA GLU A 45 -15.59 -5.33 -18.24
C GLU A 45 -15.24 -6.23 -17.05
N ASP A 46 -14.30 -7.16 -17.24
CA ASP A 46 -13.75 -7.93 -16.13
C ASP A 46 -12.82 -7.04 -15.29
N ILE A 47 -13.16 -6.86 -14.02
CA ILE A 47 -12.36 -6.10 -13.08
C ILE A 47 -10.91 -6.59 -13.01
N SER A 48 -10.68 -7.90 -13.16
CA SER A 48 -9.33 -8.47 -13.11
C SER A 48 -8.43 -7.94 -14.23
N THR A 49 -9.03 -7.54 -15.35
CA THR A 49 -8.33 -7.01 -16.52
C THR A 49 -8.10 -5.50 -16.42
N VAL A 50 -8.98 -4.78 -15.71
CA VAL A 50 -8.88 -3.31 -15.60
C VAL A 50 -8.16 -2.86 -14.33
N LEU A 51 -8.19 -3.66 -13.27
CA LEU A 51 -7.56 -3.30 -12.01
C LEU A 51 -6.02 -3.34 -12.16
N LYS A 52 -5.38 -2.25 -11.75
CA LYS A 52 -3.93 -2.17 -11.75
C LYS A 52 -3.38 -3.07 -10.65
N SER A 53 -2.44 -3.95 -11.02
CA SER A 53 -1.80 -4.88 -10.08
C SER A 53 -0.98 -4.14 -9.02
N VAL A 54 -0.78 -4.77 -7.86
CA VAL A 54 0.09 -4.22 -6.80
C VAL A 54 1.49 -4.00 -7.35
N LYS A 55 2.03 -4.99 -8.08
CA LYS A 55 3.36 -4.91 -8.72
C LYS A 55 3.50 -3.73 -9.67
N SER A 56 2.50 -3.48 -10.52
CA SER A 56 2.54 -2.36 -11.47
C SER A 56 2.25 -1.01 -10.82
N SER A 57 1.84 -0.99 -9.55
CA SER A 57 1.63 0.23 -8.78
C SER A 57 2.95 0.80 -8.24
N PHE A 58 4.04 0.03 -8.20
CA PHE A 58 5.34 0.57 -7.80
C PHE A 58 5.99 1.38 -8.93
N ASP A 59 6.63 2.48 -8.56
CA ASP A 59 7.65 3.07 -9.42
C ASP A 59 8.78 2.07 -9.66
N ALA A 60 9.29 2.02 -10.89
CA ALA A 60 10.29 1.02 -11.28
C ALA A 60 11.57 1.13 -10.44
N SER A 61 12.00 2.35 -10.11
CA SER A 61 13.23 2.60 -9.33
C SER A 61 13.06 2.22 -7.86
N VAL A 62 11.89 2.47 -7.28
CA VAL A 62 11.53 2.05 -5.93
C VAL A 62 11.51 0.54 -5.83
N LEU A 63 10.89 -0.10 -6.81
CA LEU A 63 10.77 -1.55 -6.88
C LEU A 63 12.14 -2.23 -7.01
N GLU A 64 13.01 -1.70 -7.88
CA GLU A 64 14.39 -2.17 -8.06
C GLU A 64 15.23 -2.03 -6.78
N THR A 65 15.19 -0.85 -6.16
CA THR A 65 15.93 -0.58 -4.91
C THR A 65 15.50 -1.50 -3.78
N LEU A 66 14.19 -1.77 -3.64
CA LEU A 66 13.66 -2.67 -2.62
C LEU A 66 14.15 -4.11 -2.77
N PHE A 67 14.29 -4.59 -4.01
CA PHE A 67 14.80 -5.93 -4.27
C PHE A 67 16.25 -6.08 -3.84
N GLU A 68 17.08 -5.12 -4.24
CA GLU A 68 18.52 -5.18 -3.99
C GLU A 68 18.85 -4.99 -2.51
N VAL A 69 18.11 -4.12 -1.82
CA VAL A 69 18.50 -3.64 -0.48
C VAL A 69 17.70 -4.30 0.64
N SER A 70 16.40 -4.56 0.45
CA SER A 70 15.49 -4.78 1.58
C SER A 70 14.99 -6.21 1.72
N TRP A 71 14.75 -6.93 0.62
CA TRP A 71 14.11 -8.25 0.70
C TRP A 71 15.00 -9.42 0.30
N GLY A 72 16.09 -9.20 -0.45
CA GLY A 72 17.01 -10.28 -0.82
C GLY A 72 16.36 -11.41 -1.62
N VAL A 73 15.20 -11.15 -2.21
CA VAL A 73 14.42 -12.12 -2.99
C VAL A 73 14.56 -11.82 -4.49
N GLY A 74 14.73 -12.87 -5.30
CA GLY A 74 14.80 -12.75 -6.76
C GLY A 74 13.49 -12.27 -7.38
N LYS A 75 13.59 -11.56 -8.52
CA LYS A 75 12.46 -10.96 -9.25
C LYS A 75 11.34 -11.96 -9.65
N GLU A 76 11.68 -13.24 -9.72
CA GLU A 76 10.83 -14.36 -10.14
C GLU A 76 9.67 -14.63 -9.15
N SER A 77 9.87 -14.42 -7.85
CA SER A 77 8.91 -14.83 -6.81
C SER A 77 7.93 -13.71 -6.41
N LEU A 78 7.88 -12.63 -7.19
CA LEU A 78 7.11 -11.45 -6.87
C LEU A 78 5.69 -11.57 -7.39
N SER A 79 4.83 -12.14 -6.55
CA SER A 79 3.38 -12.07 -6.70
C SER A 79 2.83 -10.79 -6.07
N ASP A 80 1.67 -10.36 -6.54
CA ASP A 80 0.91 -9.25 -5.92
C ASP A 80 0.57 -9.55 -4.45
N GLU A 81 0.34 -10.83 -4.13
CA GLU A 81 0.08 -11.29 -2.76
C GLU A 81 1.29 -11.07 -1.86
N PHE A 82 2.49 -11.46 -2.32
CA PHE A 82 3.73 -11.23 -1.56
C PHE A 82 3.96 -9.73 -1.30
N LEU A 83 3.82 -8.90 -2.34
CA LEU A 83 4.00 -7.45 -2.21
C LEU A 83 2.98 -6.84 -1.24
N LEU A 84 1.73 -7.30 -1.27
CA LEU A 84 0.69 -6.82 -0.38
C LEU A 84 0.97 -7.24 1.08
N THR A 85 1.45 -8.45 1.31
CA THR A 85 1.89 -8.92 2.64
C THR A 85 3.02 -8.04 3.17
N MET A 86 4.04 -7.75 2.36
CA MET A 86 5.14 -6.87 2.76
C MET A 86 4.66 -5.45 3.12
N ILE A 87 3.73 -4.89 2.33
CA ILE A 87 3.14 -3.59 2.62
C ILE A 87 2.45 -3.63 4.00
N HIS A 88 1.64 -4.66 4.27
CA HIS A 88 0.99 -4.83 5.56
C HIS A 88 1.98 -5.00 6.71
N GLU A 89 3.04 -5.78 6.53
CA GLU A 89 4.09 -5.92 7.54
C GLU A 89 4.73 -4.57 7.91
N ILE A 90 4.98 -3.69 6.94
CA ILE A 90 5.56 -2.36 7.18
C ILE A 90 4.53 -1.43 7.86
N THR A 91 3.27 -1.46 7.42
CA THR A 91 2.24 -0.58 7.98
C THR A 91 1.82 -0.99 9.40
N ASP A 92 1.87 -2.28 9.70
CA ASP A 92 1.33 -2.88 10.91
C ASP A 92 2.41 -3.07 12.00
N ASN A 93 3.70 -3.20 11.64
CA ASN A 93 4.79 -3.46 12.61
C ASN A 93 4.93 -2.41 13.73
N LEU A 94 4.56 -1.15 13.52
CA LEU A 94 4.69 -0.13 14.57
C LEU A 94 3.63 -0.28 15.68
N GLN A 95 2.53 -1.00 15.46
CA GLN A 95 1.62 -1.31 16.57
C GLN A 95 2.24 -2.30 17.57
N ASN A 96 3.25 -3.07 17.17
CA ASN A 96 3.93 -4.05 18.03
C ASN A 96 5.21 -3.52 18.67
N GLN A 97 5.70 -2.35 18.22
CA GLN A 97 6.64 -1.55 18.99
C GLN A 97 5.84 -0.51 19.76
N GLU A 98 5.15 -0.94 20.82
CA GLU A 98 4.75 0.00 21.87
C GLU A 98 6.01 0.77 22.26
N LEU A 99 6.06 2.06 21.90
CA LEU A 99 6.99 2.97 22.53
C LEU A 99 6.75 2.80 24.04
N PRO A 100 7.76 2.40 24.83
CA PRO A 100 7.56 2.26 26.27
C PRO A 100 6.97 3.57 26.77
N ASP A 101 5.93 3.47 27.62
CA ASP A 101 5.29 4.66 28.17
C ASP A 101 6.40 5.60 28.65
N VAL A 102 6.43 6.80 28.10
CA VAL A 102 7.46 7.80 28.40
C VAL A 102 7.55 8.00 29.93
N LYS A 103 6.44 7.82 30.66
CA LYS A 103 6.41 7.84 32.13
C LYS A 103 7.16 6.67 32.79
N GLU A 104 7.15 5.48 32.21
CA GLU A 104 7.94 4.33 32.68
C GLU A 104 9.44 4.61 32.50
N ILE A 105 9.85 5.16 31.35
CA ILE A 105 11.25 5.51 31.08
C ILE A 105 11.76 6.53 32.11
N PHE A 106 11.01 7.61 32.35
CA PHE A 106 11.40 8.65 33.31
C PHE A 106 11.44 8.16 34.77
N ARG A 107 10.63 7.19 35.15
CA ARG A 107 10.66 6.61 36.52
C ARG A 107 11.87 5.72 36.76
N THR A 108 12.41 5.11 35.71
CA THR A 108 13.47 4.12 35.83
C THR A 108 14.86 4.77 35.81
N GLU A 109 15.01 5.87 35.06
CA GLU A 109 16.27 6.62 34.89
C GLU A 109 16.54 7.64 36.00
N LEU A 110 15.52 8.09 36.75
CA LEU A 110 15.66 9.09 37.83
C LEU A 110 15.84 8.48 39.23
N ARG A 111 16.44 7.29 39.33
CA ARG A 111 16.66 6.60 40.61
C ARG A 111 18.03 6.88 41.22
#